data_AF-K0IB82-F1
#
_entry.id   AF-K0IB82-F1
#
_cell.length_a   1.000
_cell.length_b   1.000
_cell.length_c   1.000
_cell.angle_alpha   90.00
_cell.angle_beta   90.00
_cell.angle_gamma   90.00
#
_symmetry.space_group_name_H-M   'P 1'
#
loop_
_entity.id
_entity.type
_entity.pdbx_description
1 polymer ?
#
loop_
_entity_poly.entity_id
_entity_poly.type
_entity_poly.pdbx_seq_one_letter_code
_entity_poly.pdbx_strand_id
1 'polypeptide(L)'
;MKQDRVELSQVKLFMFNASSFPLDPSIENFLKSKGAISLDFGATAYINSEAMPTILSELVERSKIDVSSNAELVAQLKAEISRYGAERQKLIEDNARLVTRGRSYSAEIAGLKEQIASATLLIDSLRAENARLQAALKNAPSAQKTQTVQSDDKLKQSYEKLQKEFQALRAQNVEALTSLKILEDENEELTRELDLLKSQSKNAAAPKAG
;
A
#
# COMPACT_ATOMS: atom_id res chain seq x y z
N MET A 1 46.53 -64.52 1.33
CA MET A 1 45.79 -63.56 0.47
C MET A 1 44.96 -64.37 -0.51
N LYS A 2 43.65 -64.48 -0.28
CA LYS A 2 42.72 -65.13 -1.21
C LYS A 2 42.01 -64.02 -1.96
N GLN A 3 42.21 -63.95 -3.28
CA GLN A 3 41.45 -63.09 -4.17
C GLN A 3 40.04 -63.67 -4.28
N ASP A 4 39.05 -62.94 -3.78
CA ASP A 4 37.64 -63.18 -4.08
C ASP A 4 37.40 -62.82 -5.55
N ARG A 5 37.58 -63.82 -6.40
CA ARG A 5 37.22 -63.77 -7.81
C ARG A 5 35.71 -63.99 -7.87
N VAL A 6 34.95 -62.89 -7.79
CA VAL A 6 33.51 -62.91 -8.02
C VAL A 6 33.27 -63.54 -9.41
N GLU A 7 32.56 -64.66 -9.43
CA GLU A 7 32.15 -65.34 -10.66
C GLU A 7 31.25 -64.41 -11.47
N LEU A 8 31.83 -63.74 -12.47
CA LEU A 8 31.15 -62.94 -13.48
C LEU A 8 30.35 -63.80 -14.49
N SER A 9 30.12 -65.08 -14.20
CA SER A 9 29.71 -66.10 -15.16
C SER A 9 28.23 -66.06 -15.57
N GLN A 10 27.43 -65.12 -15.07
CA GLN A 10 26.00 -65.00 -15.45
C GLN A 10 25.54 -63.58 -15.81
N VAL A 11 26.38 -62.55 -15.65
CA VAL A 11 25.96 -61.17 -15.95
C VAL A 11 26.01 -60.94 -17.46
N LYS A 12 24.85 -60.78 -18.09
CA LYS A 12 24.75 -60.43 -19.52
C LYS A 12 25.14 -58.96 -19.72
N LEU A 13 26.42 -58.74 -20.00
CA LEU A 13 26.98 -57.42 -20.22
C LEU A 13 26.80 -56.99 -21.67
N PHE A 14 26.16 -55.85 -21.90
CA PHE A 14 26.11 -55.21 -23.21
C PHE A 14 27.22 -54.16 -23.30
N MET A 15 28.03 -54.26 -24.36
CA MET A 15 29.14 -53.34 -24.63
C MET A 15 28.72 -52.29 -25.64
N PHE A 16 28.99 -51.03 -25.36
CA PHE A 16 28.83 -49.95 -26.33
C PHE A 16 29.93 -48.90 -26.20
N ASN A 17 30.15 -48.15 -27.27
CA ASN A 17 31.09 -47.04 -27.28
C ASN A 17 30.50 -45.86 -26.49
N ALA A 18 31.09 -45.56 -25.33
CA ALA A 18 30.65 -44.49 -24.45
C ALA A 18 30.75 -43.10 -25.11
N SER A 19 31.66 -42.92 -26.07
CA SER A 19 31.81 -41.68 -26.83
C SER A 19 30.66 -41.42 -27.80
N SER A 20 29.83 -42.42 -28.09
CA SER A 20 28.65 -42.28 -28.97
C SER A 20 27.41 -41.78 -28.25
N PHE A 21 27.38 -41.86 -26.91
CA PHE A 21 26.24 -41.45 -26.07
C PHE A 21 26.76 -40.79 -24.79
N PRO A 22 27.15 -39.51 -24.84
CA PRO A 22 27.55 -38.79 -23.64
C PRO A 22 26.36 -38.71 -22.68
N LEU A 23 26.50 -39.31 -21.49
CA LEU A 23 25.52 -39.21 -20.42
C LEU A 23 25.75 -37.91 -19.65
N ASP A 24 24.67 -37.32 -19.12
CA ASP A 24 24.80 -36.25 -18.14
C ASP A 24 25.60 -36.78 -16.93
N PRO A 25 26.58 -36.03 -16.39
CA PRO A 25 27.40 -36.48 -15.25
C PRO A 25 26.58 -36.94 -14.04
N SER A 26 25.41 -36.35 -13.81
CA SER A 26 24.51 -36.71 -12.71
C SER A 26 23.87 -38.08 -12.94
N ILE A 27 23.49 -38.37 -14.19
CA ILE A 27 22.92 -39.65 -14.61
C ILE A 27 24.01 -40.73 -14.61
N GLU A 28 25.20 -40.40 -15.10
CA GLU A 28 26.36 -41.28 -15.13
C GLU A 28 26.76 -41.71 -13.71
N ASN A 29 26.88 -40.75 -12.77
CA ASN A 29 27.19 -41.03 -11.37
C ASN A 29 26.11 -41.90 -10.70
N PHE A 30 24.84 -41.64 -10.99
CA PHE A 30 23.74 -42.46 -10.49
C PHE A 30 23.84 -43.90 -11.01
N LEU A 31 24.01 -44.09 -12.31
CA LEU A 31 24.11 -45.42 -12.94
C LEU A 31 25.35 -46.19 -12.45
N LYS A 32 26.49 -45.51 -12.29
CA LYS A 32 27.70 -46.10 -11.68
C LYS A 32 27.47 -46.51 -10.22
N SER A 33 26.83 -45.64 -9.42
CA SER A 33 26.53 -45.93 -8.00
C SER A 33 25.63 -47.16 -7.81
N LYS A 34 24.81 -47.48 -8.83
CA LYS A 34 23.89 -48.62 -8.84
C LYS A 34 24.48 -49.87 -9.49
N GLY A 35 25.75 -49.84 -9.91
CA GLY A 35 26.38 -50.95 -10.64
C GLY A 35 25.74 -51.21 -12.01
N ALA A 36 24.99 -50.24 -12.53
CA ALA A 36 24.28 -50.33 -13.80
C ALA A 36 25.25 -50.25 -14.99
N ILE A 37 26.24 -49.37 -14.84
CA ILE A 37 27.28 -49.15 -15.82
C ILE A 37 28.65 -49.22 -15.15
N SER A 38 29.59 -49.86 -15.83
CA SER A 38 31.02 -49.72 -15.56
C SER A 38 31.69 -49.10 -16.79
N LEU A 39 32.52 -48.09 -16.59
CA LEU A 39 33.33 -47.48 -17.65
C LEU A 39 34.77 -47.90 -17.43
N ASP A 40 35.36 -48.55 -18.43
CA ASP A 40 36.80 -48.79 -18.44
C ASP A 40 37.51 -47.57 -19.05
N PHE A 41 38.78 -47.33 -18.70
CA PHE A 41 39.58 -46.15 -19.11
C PHE A 41 39.88 -46.06 -20.64
N GLY A 42 39.09 -46.73 -21.49
CA GLY A 42 39.28 -46.86 -22.93
C GLY A 42 37.97 -46.84 -23.74
N ALA A 43 37.06 -45.90 -23.45
CA ALA A 43 35.86 -45.60 -24.26
C ALA A 43 34.76 -46.68 -24.33
N THR A 44 34.85 -47.75 -23.54
CA THR A 44 33.86 -48.85 -23.54
C THR A 44 33.03 -48.84 -22.26
N ALA A 45 31.71 -48.84 -22.42
CA ALA A 45 30.74 -48.93 -21.34
C ALA A 45 30.11 -50.33 -21.29
N TYR A 46 29.99 -50.89 -20.09
CA TYR A 46 29.34 -52.17 -19.83
C TYR A 46 28.03 -51.96 -19.10
N ILE A 47 26.90 -52.48 -19.61
CA ILE A 47 25.60 -52.42 -18.94
C ILE A 47 25.30 -53.75 -18.24
N ASN A 48 24.98 -53.70 -16.96
CA ASN A 48 24.43 -54.84 -16.23
C ASN A 48 22.91 -54.94 -16.49
N SER A 49 22.50 -55.88 -17.36
CA SER A 49 21.09 -56.04 -17.72
C SER A 49 20.18 -56.49 -16.57
N GLU A 50 20.73 -57.14 -15.54
CA GLU A 50 19.97 -57.61 -14.38
C GLU A 50 19.63 -56.47 -13.42
N ALA A 51 20.45 -55.42 -13.37
CA ALA A 51 20.20 -54.23 -12.56
C ALA A 51 19.19 -53.26 -13.21
N MET A 52 19.00 -53.34 -14.54
CA MET A 52 18.20 -52.37 -15.30
C MET A 52 16.73 -52.27 -14.89
N PRO A 53 15.97 -53.37 -14.66
CA PRO A 53 14.57 -53.26 -14.23
C PRO A 53 14.39 -52.51 -12.91
N THR A 54 15.28 -52.72 -11.95
CA THR A 54 15.28 -52.06 -10.63
C THR A 54 15.58 -50.56 -10.78
N ILE A 55 16.55 -50.20 -11.62
CA ILE A 55 16.94 -48.81 -11.87
C ILE A 55 15.84 -48.04 -12.58
N LEU A 56 15.21 -48.64 -13.59
CA LEU A 56 14.08 -48.03 -14.29
C LEU A 56 12.90 -47.81 -13.33
N SER A 57 12.64 -48.77 -12.43
CA SER A 57 11.60 -48.62 -11.40
C SER A 57 11.92 -47.48 -10.44
N GLU A 58 13.15 -47.36 -9.96
CA GLU A 58 13.57 -46.26 -9.07
C GLU A 58 13.52 -44.89 -9.77
N LEU A 59 13.90 -44.83 -11.06
CA LEU A 59 13.82 -43.60 -11.85
C LEU A 59 12.37 -43.14 -12.06
N VAL A 60 11.47 -44.09 -12.32
CA VAL A 60 10.02 -43.82 -12.42
C VAL A 60 9.46 -43.31 -11.09
N GLU A 61 9.82 -43.92 -9.97
CA GLU A 61 9.38 -43.46 -8.64
C GLU A 61 9.92 -42.06 -8.30
N ARG A 62 11.20 -41.79 -8.59
CA ARG A 62 11.78 -40.43 -8.43
C ARG A 62 11.04 -39.41 -9.29
N SER A 63 10.76 -39.74 -10.55
CA SER A 63 10.01 -38.86 -11.45
C SER A 63 8.59 -38.58 -10.94
N LYS A 64 7.90 -39.56 -10.36
CA LYS A 64 6.57 -39.35 -9.75
C LYS A 64 6.63 -38.38 -8.57
N ILE A 65 7.66 -38.49 -7.72
CA ILE A 65 7.87 -37.60 -6.58
C ILE A 65 8.11 -36.16 -7.05
N ASP A 66 8.97 -35.97 -8.06
CA ASP A 66 9.25 -34.65 -8.63
C ASP A 66 8.00 -34.03 -9.26
N VAL A 67 7.19 -34.83 -9.97
CA VAL A 67 5.91 -34.37 -10.54
C VAL A 67 4.93 -33.97 -9.44
N SER A 68 4.83 -34.72 -8.35
CA SER A 68 3.97 -34.39 -7.22
C SER A 68 4.41 -33.10 -6.52
N SER A 69 5.71 -32.96 -6.25
CA SER A 69 6.28 -31.76 -5.63
C SER A 69 6.09 -30.52 -6.50
N ASN A 70 6.28 -30.65 -7.82
CA ASN A 70 6.03 -29.58 -8.77
C ASN A 70 4.54 -29.21 -8.83
N ALA A 71 3.63 -30.19 -8.75
CA ALA A 71 2.19 -29.93 -8.73
C ALA A 71 1.77 -29.14 -7.48
N GLU A 72 2.33 -29.46 -6.32
CA GLU A 72 2.11 -28.73 -5.06
C GLU A 72 2.63 -27.29 -5.16
N LEU A 73 3.85 -27.09 -5.67
CA LEU A 73 4.42 -25.75 -5.87
C LEU A 73 3.56 -24.92 -6.83
N VAL A 74 3.10 -25.51 -7.94
CA VAL A 74 2.21 -24.82 -8.89
C VAL A 74 0.88 -24.45 -8.24
N ALA A 75 0.32 -25.31 -7.39
CA ALA A 75 -0.90 -25.02 -6.65
C ALA A 75 -0.70 -23.84 -5.67
N GLN A 76 0.42 -23.83 -4.93
CA GLN A 76 0.78 -22.73 -4.03
C GLN A 76 0.96 -21.42 -4.79
N LEU A 77 1.72 -21.42 -5.90
CA LEU A 77 1.91 -20.23 -6.73
C LEU A 77 0.59 -19.70 -7.29
N LYS A 78 -0.32 -20.56 -7.72
CA LYS A 78 -1.67 -20.15 -8.18
C LYS A 78 -2.48 -19.49 -7.06
N ALA A 79 -2.41 -20.02 -5.85
CA ALA A 79 -3.07 -19.45 -4.68
C ALA A 79 -2.47 -18.07 -4.34
N GLU A 80 -1.15 -17.94 -4.36
CA GLU A 80 -0.44 -16.68 -4.10
C GLU A 80 -0.79 -15.61 -5.14
N ILE A 81 -0.78 -15.97 -6.44
CA ILE A 81 -1.18 -15.08 -7.54
C ILE A 81 -2.62 -14.60 -7.35
N SER A 82 -3.52 -15.51 -6.97
CA SER A 82 -4.92 -15.16 -6.72
C SER A 82 -5.06 -14.19 -5.54
N ARG A 83 -4.28 -14.41 -4.47
CA ARG A 83 -4.24 -13.52 -3.30
C ARG A 83 -3.73 -12.13 -3.68
N TYR A 84 -2.61 -12.04 -4.41
CA TYR A 84 -2.08 -10.77 -4.89
C TYR A 84 -3.03 -10.08 -5.86
N GLY A 85 -3.76 -10.83 -6.69
CA GLY A 85 -4.81 -10.30 -7.55
C GLY A 85 -5.93 -9.62 -6.76
N ALA A 86 -6.41 -10.24 -5.69
CA ALA A 86 -7.43 -9.68 -4.80
C ALA A 86 -6.93 -8.44 -4.05
N GLU A 87 -5.70 -8.48 -3.52
CA GLU A 87 -5.10 -7.34 -2.83
C GLU A 87 -4.90 -6.14 -3.76
N ARG A 88 -4.42 -6.38 -4.99
CA ARG A 88 -4.32 -5.35 -6.02
C ARG A 88 -5.67 -4.70 -6.34
N GLN A 89 -6.73 -5.50 -6.45
CA GLN A 89 -8.07 -4.99 -6.70
C GLN A 89 -8.57 -4.10 -5.55
N LYS A 90 -8.36 -4.52 -4.30
CA LYS A 90 -8.68 -3.73 -3.11
C LYS A 90 -7.95 -2.39 -3.10
N LEU A 91 -6.64 -2.38 -3.41
CA LEU A 91 -5.85 -1.16 -3.49
C LEU A 91 -6.35 -0.18 -4.57
N ILE A 92 -6.81 -0.70 -5.71
CA ILE A 92 -7.40 0.13 -6.78
C ILE A 92 -8.68 0.81 -6.28
N GLU A 93 -9.55 0.07 -5.59
CA GLU A 93 -10.80 0.60 -5.05
C GLU A 93 -10.57 1.65 -3.96
N ASP A 94 -9.65 1.39 -3.03
CA ASP A 94 -9.30 2.33 -1.97
C ASP A 94 -8.66 3.60 -2.55
N ASN A 95 -7.80 3.49 -3.56
CA ASN A 95 -7.23 4.64 -4.25
C ASN A 95 -8.33 5.47 -4.95
N ALA A 96 -9.28 4.83 -5.63
CA ALA A 96 -10.41 5.54 -6.25
C ALA A 96 -11.26 6.31 -5.21
N ARG A 97 -11.48 5.73 -4.02
CA ARG A 97 -12.16 6.40 -2.91
C ARG A 97 -11.36 7.60 -2.39
N LEU A 98 -10.06 7.44 -2.18
CA LEU A 98 -9.18 8.52 -1.72
C LEU A 98 -9.10 9.67 -2.72
N VAL A 99 -8.99 9.39 -4.03
CA VAL A 99 -9.03 10.41 -5.08
C VAL A 99 -10.34 11.19 -5.04
N THR A 100 -11.47 10.51 -4.86
CA THR A 100 -12.78 11.15 -4.77
C THR A 100 -12.88 12.03 -3.53
N ARG A 101 -12.43 11.54 -2.37
CA ARG A 101 -12.39 12.31 -1.12
C ARG A 101 -11.47 13.53 -1.25
N GLY A 102 -10.30 13.38 -1.87
CA GLY A 102 -9.38 14.49 -2.15
C GLY A 102 -9.99 15.58 -3.02
N ARG A 103 -10.79 15.20 -4.04
CA ARG A 103 -11.56 16.17 -4.84
C ARG A 103 -12.61 16.90 -4.02
N SER A 104 -13.31 16.20 -3.13
CA SER A 104 -14.30 16.81 -2.22
C SER A 104 -13.65 17.85 -1.32
N TYR A 105 -12.55 17.51 -0.66
CA TYR A 105 -11.82 18.47 0.20
C TYR A 105 -11.27 19.65 -0.60
N SER A 106 -10.79 19.42 -1.83
CA SER A 106 -10.36 20.52 -2.69
C SER A 106 -11.50 21.48 -3.02
N ALA A 107 -12.71 20.97 -3.26
CA ALA A 107 -13.88 21.81 -3.52
C ALA A 107 -14.33 22.57 -2.27
N GLU A 108 -14.30 21.92 -1.11
CA GLU A 108 -14.61 22.55 0.18
C GLU A 108 -13.64 23.68 0.52
N ILE A 109 -12.34 23.46 0.34
CA ILE A 109 -11.31 24.50 0.52
C ILE A 109 -11.54 25.68 -0.42
N ALA A 110 -11.93 25.43 -1.68
CA ALA A 110 -12.25 26.50 -2.62
C ALA A 110 -13.46 27.32 -2.14
N GLY A 111 -14.52 26.65 -1.68
CA GLY A 111 -15.69 27.32 -1.11
C GLY A 111 -15.37 28.14 0.14
N LEU A 112 -14.54 27.62 1.04
CA LEU A 112 -14.09 28.36 2.23
C LEU A 112 -13.26 29.60 1.86
N LYS A 113 -12.39 29.50 0.85
CA LYS A 113 -11.62 30.66 0.35
C LYS A 113 -12.54 31.76 -0.19
N GLU A 114 -13.58 31.41 -0.92
CA GLU A 114 -14.58 32.38 -1.42
C GLU A 114 -15.36 33.03 -0.27
N GLN A 115 -15.73 32.25 0.75
CA GLN A 115 -16.39 32.78 1.95
C GLN A 115 -15.48 33.74 2.71
N ILE A 116 -14.19 33.41 2.88
CA ILE A 116 -13.21 34.29 3.52
C ILE A 116 -13.08 35.60 2.73
N ALA A 117 -12.94 35.53 1.41
CA ALA A 117 -12.84 36.73 0.58
C ALA A 117 -14.08 37.62 0.71
N SER A 118 -15.27 37.02 0.70
CA SER A 118 -16.54 37.73 0.88
C SER A 118 -16.65 38.38 2.27
N ALA A 119 -16.23 37.66 3.32
CA ALA A 119 -16.21 38.17 4.68
C ALA A 119 -15.22 39.33 4.84
N THR A 120 -14.05 39.27 4.22
CA THR A 120 -13.07 40.36 4.21
C THR A 120 -13.67 41.63 3.61
N LEU A 121 -14.32 41.53 2.45
CA LEU A 121 -14.98 42.68 1.81
C LEU A 121 -16.07 43.29 2.70
N LEU A 122 -16.88 42.45 3.35
CA LEU A 122 -17.92 42.90 4.28
C LEU A 122 -17.32 43.62 5.50
N ILE A 123 -16.25 43.08 6.09
CA ILE A 123 -15.54 43.69 7.21
C ILE A 123 -15.00 45.07 6.83
N ASP A 124 -14.40 45.21 5.66
CA ASP A 124 -13.86 46.48 5.20
C ASP A 124 -14.97 47.51 4.94
N SER A 125 -16.10 47.09 4.37
CA SER A 125 -17.29 47.94 4.21
C SER A 125 -17.85 48.41 5.56
N LEU A 126 -17.98 47.50 6.54
CA LEU A 126 -18.46 47.84 7.88
C LEU A 126 -17.47 48.77 8.61
N ARG A 127 -16.17 48.55 8.44
CA ARG A 127 -15.12 49.43 9.00
C ARG A 127 -15.23 50.84 8.42
N ALA A 128 -15.43 50.96 7.11
CA ALA A 128 -15.61 52.25 6.45
C ALA A 128 -16.87 52.99 6.93
N GLU A 129 -18.01 52.29 7.05
CA GLU A 129 -19.25 52.91 7.55
C GLU A 129 -19.13 53.30 9.02
N ASN A 130 -18.49 52.48 9.85
CA ASN A 130 -18.25 52.82 11.25
C ASN A 130 -17.37 54.08 11.37
N ALA A 131 -16.32 54.21 10.56
CA ALA A 131 -15.51 55.42 10.50
C ALA A 131 -16.33 56.64 10.05
N ARG A 132 -17.21 56.49 9.06
CA ARG A 132 -18.12 57.54 8.59
C ARG A 132 -19.09 57.99 9.68
N LEU A 133 -19.71 57.05 10.39
CA LEU A 133 -20.64 57.32 11.50
C LEU A 133 -19.92 58.00 12.67
N GLN A 134 -18.71 57.58 13.03
CA GLN A 134 -17.91 58.24 14.06
C GLN A 134 -17.54 59.68 13.68
N ALA A 135 -17.21 59.92 12.40
CA ALA A 135 -16.96 61.27 11.89
C ALA A 135 -18.23 62.14 11.91
N ALA A 136 -19.38 61.57 11.53
CA ALA A 136 -20.66 62.26 11.59
C ALA A 136 -21.07 62.64 13.02
N LEU A 137 -20.83 61.75 14.00
CA LEU A 137 -21.04 62.03 15.42
C LEU A 137 -20.14 63.17 15.93
N LYS A 138 -18.88 63.20 15.52
CA LYS A 138 -17.94 64.28 15.89
C LYS A 138 -18.29 65.63 15.26
N ASN A 139 -18.87 65.63 14.05
CA ASN A 139 -19.18 66.84 13.29
C ASN A 139 -20.64 67.30 13.44
N ALA A 140 -21.46 66.62 14.25
CA ALA A 140 -22.83 67.02 14.50
C ALA A 140 -22.87 68.37 15.25
N PRO A 141 -23.51 69.42 14.71
CA PRO A 141 -23.58 70.72 15.36
C PRO A 141 -24.36 70.63 16.67
N SER A 142 -23.84 71.25 17.72
CA SER A 142 -24.48 71.39 19.04
C SER A 142 -25.67 72.34 18.97
N ALA A 143 -26.78 71.93 18.33
CA ALA A 143 -28.02 72.69 18.33
C ALA A 143 -29.25 71.78 18.16
N GLN A 144 -29.86 71.40 19.29
CA GLN A 144 -31.27 71.66 19.66
C GLN A 144 -31.79 70.64 20.69
N LYS A 145 -31.91 71.13 21.93
CA LYS A 145 -32.23 70.42 23.18
C LYS A 145 -33.69 69.94 23.33
N THR A 146 -34.45 69.78 22.24
CA THR A 146 -35.88 69.42 22.33
C THR A 146 -36.35 68.32 21.38
N GLN A 147 -35.47 67.76 20.55
CA GLN A 147 -35.73 66.51 19.79
C GLN A 147 -34.79 65.34 20.16
N THR A 148 -33.84 65.58 21.07
CA THR A 148 -32.69 64.71 21.37
C THR A 148 -33.03 63.41 22.08
N VAL A 149 -34.14 63.33 22.83
CA VAL A 149 -34.44 62.13 23.64
C VAL A 149 -34.80 60.91 22.77
N GLN A 150 -35.60 61.09 21.71
CA GLN A 150 -35.98 59.98 20.83
C GLN A 150 -34.86 59.53 19.88
N SER A 151 -33.94 60.41 19.49
CA SER A 151 -32.80 60.04 18.65
C SER A 151 -31.69 59.37 19.46
N ASP A 152 -31.42 59.83 20.68
CA ASP A 152 -30.44 59.19 21.57
C ASP A 152 -30.89 57.79 21.98
N ASP A 153 -32.18 57.57 22.25
CA ASP A 153 -32.71 56.24 22.56
C ASP A 153 -32.55 55.27 21.38
N LYS A 154 -32.83 55.72 20.14
CA LYS A 154 -32.61 54.90 18.94
C LYS A 154 -31.14 54.63 18.68
N LEU A 155 -30.27 55.62 18.87
CA LEU A 155 -28.82 55.46 18.69
C LEU A 155 -28.24 54.51 19.74
N LYS A 156 -28.70 54.62 20.99
CA LYS A 156 -28.33 53.73 22.09
C LYS A 156 -28.80 52.30 21.84
N GLN A 157 -30.05 52.09 21.40
CA GLN A 157 -30.54 50.77 20.99
C GLN A 157 -29.73 50.19 19.83
N SER A 158 -29.34 51.02 18.85
CA SER A 158 -28.51 50.60 17.72
C SER A 158 -27.13 50.16 18.19
N TYR A 159 -26.53 50.90 19.13
CA TYR A 159 -25.24 50.57 19.72
C TYR A 159 -25.30 49.29 20.56
N GLU A 160 -26.34 49.12 21.39
CA GLU A 160 -26.55 47.89 22.17
C GLU A 160 -26.80 46.68 21.27
N LYS A 161 -27.55 46.84 20.18
CA LYS A 161 -27.79 45.77 19.19
C LYS A 161 -26.48 45.38 18.49
N LEU A 162 -25.71 46.36 18.03
CA LEU A 162 -24.42 46.13 17.39
C LEU A 162 -23.42 45.48 18.37
N GLN A 163 -23.44 45.86 19.64
CA GLN A 163 -22.61 45.25 20.68
C GLN A 163 -23.01 43.79 20.93
N LYS A 164 -24.30 43.48 20.94
CA LYS A 164 -24.79 42.08 21.03
C LYS A 164 -24.41 41.26 19.81
N GLU A 165 -24.56 41.81 18.60
CA GLU A 165 -24.14 41.13 17.36
C GLU A 165 -22.62 40.88 17.35
N PHE A 166 -21.82 41.84 17.82
CA PHE A 166 -20.37 41.66 17.93
C PHE A 166 -19.98 40.60 18.95
N GLN A 167 -20.68 40.51 20.09
CA GLN A 167 -20.45 39.42 21.05
C GLN A 167 -20.87 38.06 20.50
N ALA A 168 -22.01 37.98 19.81
CA ALA A 168 -22.47 36.75 19.16
C ALA A 168 -21.47 36.28 18.10
N LEU A 169 -20.98 37.20 17.27
CA LEU A 169 -19.97 36.91 16.25
C LEU A 169 -18.66 36.44 16.88
N ARG A 170 -18.25 37.04 18.01
CA ARG A 170 -17.06 36.61 18.75
C ARG A 170 -17.22 35.20 19.32
N ALA A 171 -18.40 34.86 19.87
CA ALA A 171 -18.69 33.52 20.35
C ALA A 171 -18.66 32.50 19.20
N GLN A 172 -19.30 32.83 18.08
CA GLN A 172 -19.30 31.99 16.87
C GLN A 172 -17.88 31.78 16.31
N ASN A 173 -17.02 32.81 16.37
CA ASN A 173 -15.63 32.69 15.92
C ASN A 173 -14.80 31.79 16.83
N VAL A 174 -15.01 31.86 18.14
CA VAL A 174 -14.38 30.93 19.11
C VAL A 174 -14.82 29.50 18.87
N GLU A 175 -16.12 29.28 18.62
CA GLU A 175 -16.64 27.95 18.28
C GLU A 175 -16.03 27.41 16.98
N ALA A 176 -15.98 28.23 15.93
CA ALA A 176 -15.36 27.88 14.66
C ALA A 176 -13.87 27.55 14.80
N LEU A 177 -13.10 28.33 15.59
CA LEU A 177 -11.69 28.03 15.88
C LEU A 177 -11.52 26.71 16.62
N THR A 178 -12.45 26.39 17.54
CA THR A 178 -12.43 25.13 18.28
C THR A 178 -12.73 23.95 17.35
N SER A 179 -13.71 24.07 16.47
CA SER A 179 -14.01 23.06 15.44
C SER A 179 -12.85 22.87 14.47
N LEU A 180 -12.20 23.96 14.06
CA LEU A 180 -11.05 23.90 13.15
C LEU A 180 -9.88 23.17 13.81
N LYS A 181 -9.65 23.40 15.11
CA LYS A 181 -8.62 22.68 15.86
C LYS A 181 -8.90 21.17 15.96
N ILE A 182 -10.14 20.78 16.19
CA ILE A 182 -10.54 19.35 16.20
C ILE A 182 -10.26 18.71 14.84
N LEU A 183 -10.63 19.37 13.75
CA LEU A 183 -10.38 18.87 12.40
C LEU A 183 -8.89 18.80 12.07
N GLU A 184 -8.08 19.74 12.53
CA GLU A 184 -6.61 19.68 12.39
C GLU A 184 -6.04 18.45 13.12
N ASP A 185 -6.48 18.19 14.35
CA ASP A 185 -6.02 17.05 15.14
C ASP A 185 -6.43 15.71 14.50
N GLU A 186 -7.68 15.60 13.99
CA GLU A 186 -8.16 14.43 13.23
C GLU A 186 -7.34 14.21 11.94
N ASN A 187 -6.97 15.29 11.26
CA ASN A 187 -6.21 15.20 10.02
C ASN A 187 -4.76 14.78 10.27
N GLU A 188 -4.16 15.20 11.39
CA GLU A 188 -2.87 14.68 11.84
C GLU A 188 -2.93 13.19 12.16
N GLU A 189 -3.99 12.73 12.83
CA GLU A 189 -4.18 11.31 13.15
C GLU A 189 -4.31 10.46 11.89
N LEU A 190 -5.14 10.88 10.94
CA LEU A 190 -5.27 10.22 9.63
C LEU A 190 -3.95 10.21 8.85
N THR A 191 -3.14 11.27 8.95
CA THR A 191 -1.83 11.33 8.32
C THR A 191 -0.88 10.30 8.93
N ARG A 192 -0.87 10.16 10.27
CA ARG A 192 -0.07 9.13 10.96
C ARG A 192 -0.52 7.72 10.57
N GLU A 193 -1.83 7.48 10.47
CA GLU A 193 -2.37 6.18 10.06
C GLU A 193 -1.99 5.83 8.62
N LEU A 194 -2.05 6.81 7.70
CA LEU A 194 -1.58 6.64 6.33
C LEU A 194 -0.08 6.31 6.25
N ASP A 195 0.75 6.97 7.04
CA ASP A 195 2.19 6.67 7.08
C ASP A 195 2.47 5.30 7.69
N LEU A 196 1.70 4.89 8.70
CA LEU A 196 1.76 3.55 9.27
C LEU A 196 1.40 2.50 8.21
N LEU A 197 0.28 2.68 7.50
CA LEU A 197 -0.15 1.77 6.41
C LEU A 197 0.88 1.72 5.27
N LYS A 198 1.48 2.86 4.89
CA LYS A 198 2.58 2.89 3.92
C LYS A 198 3.80 2.11 4.40
N SER A 199 4.16 2.25 5.69
CA SER A 199 5.29 1.52 6.27
C SER A 199 5.04 0.00 6.34
N GLN A 200 3.81 -0.41 6.68
CA GLN A 200 3.39 -1.80 6.69
C GLN A 200 3.38 -2.38 5.28
N SER A 201 2.90 -1.63 4.28
CA SER A 201 2.97 -2.00 2.86
C SER A 201 4.41 -2.15 2.37
N LYS A 202 5.31 -1.23 2.75
CA LYS A 202 6.75 -1.34 2.44
C LYS A 202 7.42 -2.54 3.10
N ASN A 203 7.07 -2.85 4.34
CA ASN A 203 7.63 -3.99 5.06
C ASN A 203 7.03 -5.34 4.62
N ALA A 204 5.80 -5.36 4.13
CA ALA A 204 5.20 -6.53 3.47
C ALA A 204 5.82 -6.81 2.09
N ALA A 205 6.41 -5.78 1.45
CA ALA A 205 7.10 -5.89 0.16
C ALA A 205 8.61 -6.19 0.27
N ALA A 206 9.15 -6.36 1.48
CA ALA A 206 10.52 -6.83 1.67
C ALA A 206 10.54 -8.36 1.76
N PRO A 207 10.84 -9.11 0.68
CA PRO A 207 11.16 -10.52 0.82
C PRO A 207 12.40 -10.63 1.73
N LYS A 208 12.32 -11.51 2.73
CA LYS A 208 13.48 -11.93 3.51
C LYS A 208 14.56 -12.38 2.53
N ALA A 209 15.62 -11.59 2.39
CA ALA A 209 16.90 -12.06 1.90
C ALA A 209 17.68 -12.56 3.12
N GLY A 210 17.95 -13.88 3.15
CA GLY A 210 18.71 -14.56 4.21
C GLY A 210 18.01 -15.80 4.71
#